data_AF-T2JI00-F1
#
_entry.id   AF-T2JI00-F1
#
_cell.length_a   1.000
_cell.length_b   1.000
_cell.length_c   1.000
_cell.angle_alpha   90.00
_cell.angle_beta   90.00
_cell.angle_gamma   90.00
#
_symmetry.space_group_name_H-M   'P 1'
#
loop_
_entity.id
_entity.type
_entity.pdbx_description
1 polymer ?
#
loop_
_entity_poly.entity_id
_entity_poly.type
_entity_poly.pdbx_seq_one_letter_code
_entity_poly.pdbx_strand_id
1 'polypeptide(L)'
;MFSLLRGSATSDRDNSAKLIGSLASNLATPIQPLAMGNGANYGNTGKRFKITYSASKDFARLQKLSNKQITVSFDCMSKAFQSIHNAGGSILSITEAL
;
A
#
# COMPACT_ATOMS: atom_id res chain seq x y z
N MET A 1 1.74 -31.66 -5.54
CA MET A 1 0.52 -30.85 -5.78
C MET A 1 0.84 -29.36 -5.97
N PHE A 2 1.53 -28.71 -5.02
CA PHE A 2 1.89 -27.28 -5.08
C PHE A 2 2.78 -26.84 -6.26
N SER A 3 3.46 -27.79 -6.93
CA SER A 3 4.25 -27.52 -8.13
C SER A 3 3.38 -27.16 -9.36
N LEU A 4 2.11 -27.58 -9.38
CA LEU A 4 1.15 -27.32 -10.46
C LEU A 4 0.10 -26.30 -10.04
N LEU A 5 -0.46 -26.45 -8.83
CA LEU A 5 -1.53 -25.61 -8.33
C LEU A 5 -0.97 -24.54 -7.39
N ARG A 6 -0.91 -23.29 -7.85
CA ARG A 6 -0.32 -22.16 -7.12
C ARG A 6 -1.36 -21.12 -6.65
N GLY A 7 -2.64 -21.50 -6.53
CA GLY A 7 -3.73 -20.64 -6.05
C GLY A 7 -4.64 -20.09 -7.15
N SER A 8 -5.62 -19.23 -6.80
CA SER A 8 -6.73 -18.80 -7.67
C SER A 8 -6.35 -18.02 -8.95
N ALA A 9 -5.08 -17.64 -9.13
CA ALA A 9 -4.62 -16.81 -10.24
C ALA A 9 -3.59 -17.51 -11.16
N THR A 10 -3.58 -18.84 -11.21
CA THR A 10 -2.58 -19.60 -12.00
C THR A 10 -3.21 -20.23 -13.22
N SER A 11 -2.54 -20.12 -14.37
CA SER A 11 -2.94 -20.75 -15.64
C SER A 11 -1.91 -21.78 -16.09
N ASP A 12 -2.35 -22.76 -16.86
CA ASP A 12 -1.55 -23.81 -17.51
C ASP A 12 -0.85 -23.34 -18.80
N ARG A 13 -0.89 -22.04 -19.09
CA ARG A 13 -0.39 -21.44 -20.34
C ARG A 13 1.12 -21.60 -20.57
N ASP A 14 1.90 -21.80 -19.49
CA ASP A 14 3.32 -22.08 -19.59
C ASP A 14 3.52 -23.55 -20.01
N ASN A 15 3.67 -23.77 -21.32
CA ASN A 15 3.77 -25.09 -21.97
C ASN A 15 5.08 -25.85 -21.68
N SER A 16 5.75 -25.55 -20.55
CA SER A 16 6.98 -26.21 -20.12
C SER A 16 6.68 -27.35 -19.14
N ALA A 17 7.33 -28.50 -19.35
CA ALA A 17 7.13 -29.67 -18.53
C ALA A 17 7.66 -29.46 -17.09
N LYS A 18 6.78 -29.54 -16.08
CA LYS A 18 7.12 -29.21 -14.67
C LYS A 18 7.55 -30.39 -13.81
N LEU A 19 7.23 -31.64 -14.19
CA LEU A 19 7.35 -32.81 -13.30
C LEU A 19 8.09 -34.03 -13.90
N ILE A 20 8.65 -33.94 -15.11
CA ILE A 20 9.24 -35.11 -15.77
C ILE A 20 10.39 -35.71 -14.94
N GLY A 21 11.33 -34.88 -14.51
CA GLY A 21 12.50 -35.35 -13.74
C GLY A 21 12.14 -35.87 -12.35
N SER A 22 11.22 -35.22 -11.65
CA SER A 22 10.83 -35.60 -10.28
C SER A 22 9.99 -36.88 -10.27
N LEU A 23 9.12 -37.10 -11.26
CA LEU A 23 8.36 -38.35 -11.39
C LEU A 23 9.25 -39.52 -11.80
N ALA A 24 10.15 -39.32 -12.77
CA ALA A 24 11.05 -40.38 -13.23
C ALA A 24 12.01 -40.88 -12.14
N SER A 25 12.32 -40.03 -11.15
CA SER A 25 13.23 -40.34 -10.05
C SER A 25 12.52 -40.64 -8.72
N ASN A 26 11.18 -40.62 -8.68
CA ASN A 26 10.38 -40.77 -7.47
C ASN A 26 10.80 -39.80 -6.34
N LEU A 27 11.23 -38.58 -6.69
CA LEU A 27 11.63 -37.57 -5.72
C LEU A 27 10.43 -36.73 -5.27
N ALA A 28 10.35 -36.48 -3.96
CA ALA A 28 9.41 -35.54 -3.38
C ALA A 28 9.65 -34.13 -3.93
N THR A 29 8.59 -33.45 -4.39
CA THR A 29 8.70 -32.08 -4.87
C THR A 29 8.64 -31.10 -3.69
N PRO A 30 9.60 -30.15 -3.57
CA PRO A 30 9.61 -29.20 -2.47
C PRO A 30 8.41 -28.25 -2.53
N ILE A 31 7.83 -27.95 -1.37
CA ILE A 31 6.73 -26.98 -1.24
C ILE A 31 7.36 -25.59 -1.16
N GLN A 32 7.22 -24.80 -2.23
CA GLN A 32 7.64 -23.40 -2.23
C GLN A 32 6.46 -22.48 -1.91
N PRO A 33 6.65 -21.45 -1.07
CA PRO A 33 5.63 -20.42 -0.87
C PRO A 33 5.37 -19.67 -2.17
N LEU A 34 4.15 -19.14 -2.31
CA LEU A 34 3.77 -18.32 -3.46
C LEU A 34 4.64 -17.06 -3.52
N ALA A 35 4.93 -16.58 -4.73
CA ALA A 35 5.65 -15.32 -4.90
C ALA A 35 4.84 -14.20 -4.22
N MET A 36 5.44 -13.58 -3.21
CA MET A 36 4.88 -12.41 -2.56
C MET A 36 4.88 -11.27 -3.57
N GLY A 37 3.70 -10.74 -3.92
CA GLY A 37 3.60 -9.66 -4.90
C GLY A 37 4.42 -8.43 -4.51
N ASN A 38 4.92 -7.69 -5.52
CA ASN A 38 5.81 -6.53 -5.36
C ASN A 38 5.29 -5.40 -4.43
N GLY A 39 4.03 -5.45 -3.98
CA GLY A 39 3.47 -4.51 -3.01
C GLY A 39 3.93 -4.74 -1.57
N ALA A 40 4.49 -5.92 -1.24
CA ALA A 40 4.87 -6.24 0.14
C ALA A 40 6.18 -5.59 0.62
N ASN A 41 7.01 -5.07 -0.30
CA ASN A 41 8.30 -4.45 0.02
C ASN A 41 8.30 -2.91 -0.13
N TYR A 42 7.13 -2.31 -0.45
CA TYR A 42 7.01 -0.86 -0.46
C TYR A 42 6.74 -0.37 0.96
N GLY A 43 7.82 -0.03 1.69
CA GLY A 43 7.76 0.47 3.07
C GLY A 43 7.15 1.87 3.15
N ASN A 44 5.82 1.95 3.14
CA ASN A 44 5.03 3.16 3.32
C ASN A 44 4.91 3.62 4.78
N THR A 45 5.13 2.71 5.74
CA THR A 45 5.05 2.99 7.19
C THR A 45 6.15 3.94 7.70
N GLY A 46 7.36 3.88 7.12
CA GLY A 46 8.47 4.76 7.52
C GLY A 46 8.45 6.15 6.89
N LYS A 47 7.48 6.43 6.01
CA LYS A 47 7.46 7.64 5.18
C LYS A 47 6.70 8.79 5.85
N ARG A 48 7.03 10.01 5.45
CA ARG A 48 6.29 11.21 5.81
C ARG A 48 5.47 11.70 4.62
N PHE A 49 4.37 12.36 4.91
CA PHE A 49 3.43 12.88 3.94
C PHE A 49 3.15 14.33 4.24
N LYS A 50 3.31 15.19 3.24
CA LYS A 50 2.85 16.58 3.28
C LYS A 50 1.42 16.62 2.79
N ILE A 51 0.53 17.08 3.66
CA ILE A 51 -0.90 17.25 3.40
C ILE A 51 -1.18 18.74 3.27
N THR A 52 -1.70 19.15 2.13
CA THR A 52 -2.22 20.50 1.91
C THR A 52 -3.74 20.46 2.04
N TYR A 53 -4.31 21.33 2.86
CA TYR A 53 -5.76 21.38 3.09
C TYR A 53 -6.24 22.82 3.21
N SER A 54 -7.50 23.06 2.87
CA SER A 54 -8.19 24.32 3.15
C SER A 54 -8.85 24.26 4.54
N ALA A 55 -8.76 25.36 5.28
CA ALA A 55 -9.43 25.51 6.56
C ALA A 55 -10.89 25.92 6.38
N SER A 56 -11.75 25.59 7.35
CA SER A 56 -13.13 26.08 7.38
C SER A 56 -13.20 27.60 7.48
N LYS A 57 -14.29 28.20 7.00
CA LYS A 57 -14.43 29.66 6.88
C LYS A 57 -14.21 30.40 8.21
N ASP A 58 -14.68 29.83 9.32
CA ASP A 58 -14.54 30.42 10.66
C ASP A 58 -13.09 30.33 11.16
N PHE A 59 -12.44 29.18 10.97
CA PHE A 59 -11.02 29.02 11.30
C PHE A 59 -10.10 29.88 10.42
N ALA A 60 -10.40 29.96 9.12
CA ALA A 60 -9.66 30.78 8.17
C ALA A 60 -9.79 32.27 8.50
N ARG A 61 -10.96 32.72 8.94
CA ARG A 61 -11.19 34.09 9.40
C ARG A 61 -10.37 34.41 10.66
N LEU A 62 -10.33 33.49 11.63
CA LEU A 62 -9.55 33.66 12.86
C LEU A 62 -8.04 33.70 12.61
N GLN A 63 -7.55 32.85 11.70
CA GLN A 63 -6.11 32.70 11.44
C GLN A 63 -5.61 33.50 10.23
N LYS A 64 -6.50 34.21 9.52
CA LYS A 64 -6.23 34.92 8.26
C LYS A 64 -5.59 34.06 7.16
N LEU A 65 -5.70 32.74 7.25
CA LEU A 65 -5.11 31.78 6.33
C LEU A 65 -6.16 30.73 5.95
N SER A 66 -6.50 30.68 4.66
CA SER A 66 -7.45 29.72 4.11
C SER A 66 -6.81 28.38 3.73
N ASN A 67 -5.51 28.35 3.46
CA ASN A 67 -4.76 27.16 3.07
C ASN A 67 -3.66 26.85 4.08
N LYS A 68 -3.52 25.58 4.44
CA LYS A 68 -2.54 25.09 5.39
C LYS A 68 -1.82 23.86 4.87
N GLN A 69 -0.61 23.67 5.37
CA GLN A 69 0.23 22.51 5.07
C GLN A 69 0.72 21.89 6.37
N ILE A 70 0.64 20.56 6.47
CA ILE A 70 1.18 19.78 7.59
C ILE A 70 1.98 18.61 7.06
N THR A 71 3.03 18.23 7.78
CA THR A 71 3.83 17.04 7.46
C THR A 71 3.67 16.00 8.57
N VAL A 72 3.12 14.83 8.24
CA VAL A 72 2.81 13.76 9.19
C VAL A 72 3.48 12.44 8.80
N SER A 73 3.81 11.60 9.77
CA SER A 73 4.18 10.20 9.50
C SER A 73 2.94 9.38 9.11
N PHE A 74 3.16 8.24 8.44
CA PHE A 74 2.10 7.31 8.08
C PHE A 74 1.19 6.92 9.27
N ASP A 75 1.80 6.60 10.42
CA ASP A 75 1.06 6.16 11.63
C ASP A 75 0.09 7.22 12.16
N CYS A 76 0.44 8.50 11.98
CA CYS A 76 -0.36 9.64 12.45
C CYS A 76 -1.32 10.17 11.38
N MET A 77 -1.29 9.64 10.16
CA MET A 77 -2.04 10.17 9.03
C MET A 77 -3.55 10.10 9.25
N SER A 78 -4.06 8.97 9.76
CA SER A 78 -5.51 8.82 10.03
C SER A 78 -6.03 9.85 11.02
N LYS A 79 -5.28 10.07 12.13
CA LYS A 79 -5.64 11.09 13.13
C LYS A 79 -5.62 12.51 12.54
N ALA A 80 -4.64 12.81 11.70
CA ALA A 80 -4.55 14.11 11.03
C ALA A 80 -5.74 14.36 10.10
N PHE A 81 -6.15 13.35 9.32
CA PHE A 81 -7.33 13.45 8.45
C PHE A 81 -8.61 13.69 9.22
N GLN A 82 -8.85 12.89 10.26
CA GLN A 82 -10.02 13.07 11.12
C GLN A 82 -10.05 14.46 11.74
N SER A 83 -8.91 14.96 12.23
CA SER A 83 -8.82 16.31 12.79
C SER A 83 -9.15 17.39 11.77
N ILE A 84 -8.69 17.27 10.51
CA ILE A 84 -8.97 18.23 9.43
C ILE A 84 -10.47 18.24 9.12
N HIS A 85 -11.07 17.05 8.95
CA HIS A 85 -12.49 16.93 8.63
C HIS A 85 -13.40 17.38 9.77
N ASN A 86 -13.07 17.04 11.02
CA ASN A 86 -13.82 17.47 12.21
C ASN A 86 -13.75 19.00 12.39
N ALA A 87 -12.67 19.65 11.97
CA ALA A 87 -12.54 21.11 11.93
C ALA A 87 -13.26 21.76 10.73
N GLY A 88 -13.87 20.97 9.84
CA GLY A 88 -14.55 21.42 8.63
C GLY A 88 -13.61 21.80 7.48
N GLY A 89 -12.36 21.34 7.52
CA GLY A 89 -11.39 21.57 6.44
C GLY A 89 -11.50 20.53 5.32
N SER A 90 -11.03 20.89 4.13
CA SER A 90 -11.02 20.00 2.95
C SER A 90 -9.60 19.73 2.50
N ILE A 91 -9.27 18.47 2.24
CA ILE A 91 -7.94 18.10 1.76
C ILE A 91 -7.82 18.42 0.27
N LEU A 92 -6.74 19.11 -0.09
CA LEU A 92 -6.45 19.55 -1.46
C LEU A 92 -5.42 18.64 -2.14
N SER A 93 -4.34 18.29 -1.43
CA SER A 93 -3.31 17.40 -1.97
C SER A 93 -2.53 16.68 -0.89
N ILE A 94 -2.01 15.51 -1.25
CA ILE A 94 -1.13 14.69 -0.40
C ILE A 94 0.07 14.34 -1.24
N THR A 95 1.26 14.66 -0.76
CA THR A 95 2.53 14.34 -1.43
C THR A 95 3.46 13.66 -0.45
N GLU A 96 4.18 12.64 -0.90
CA GLU A 96 5.28 12.07 -0.11
C GLU A 96 6.31 13.16 0.19
N ALA A 97 6.71 13.26 1.46
CA ALA A 97 7.78 14.13 1.92
C ALA A 97 8.96 13.25 2.30
N LEU A 98 10.13 13.56 1.74
CA LEU A 98 11.40 12.88 1.98
C LEU A 98 11.71 12.78 3.49
#